data_AF-A0A7W6WA51-F1
#
_entry.id   AF-A0A7W6WA51-F1
#
_cell.length_a   1.000
_cell.length_b   1.000
_cell.length_c   1.000
_cell.angle_alpha   90.00
_cell.angle_beta   90.00
_cell.angle_gamma   90.00
#
_symmetry.space_group_name_H-M   'P 1'
#
loop_
_entity.id
_entity.type
_entity.pdbx_description
1 polymer ?
#
loop_
_entity_poly.entity_id
_entity_poly.type
_entity_poly.pdbx_seq_one_letter_code
_entity_poly.pdbx_strand_id
1 'polypeptide(L)'
;MLGQATLRGGAGAVSAVLVRDGALGPAATFARASPARWTTAAGLLDTAAPETPRADHDPMTGAPRGVLIEPARTNHLLASDAMAGAPWQTLAASVAADTVAGPDGSTRAETLTESMATGIHTLYQSGLSYAAGQPHTLSVFAKTNGRERLQLVLPSTAFGVVCSAVFDLTTGAVVATEGPVSHGLVHWPGGWMRCAVTATSAAGGTSNAHVRLRTLGGSSAYAGDGVSGVHLWGAQLERGEDPSSPIATVGAPATRAADSLTYAPPYPSDLHLVGQAPDGTGYPPARPLVVRGRSTAWTAPPGLWSSIHARTAA
;
A
#
# COMPACT_ATOMS: atom_id res chain seq x y z
N MET A 1 -27.41 24.43 -52.28
CA MET A 1 -27.95 23.14 -51.80
C MET A 1 -27.06 22.68 -50.66
N LEU A 2 -27.63 22.64 -49.46
CA LEU A 2 -26.95 22.28 -48.22
C LEU A 2 -26.54 20.80 -48.20
N GLY A 3 -25.35 20.54 -47.64
CA GLY A 3 -25.13 19.48 -46.68
C GLY A 3 -24.89 18.06 -47.19
N GLN A 4 -23.63 17.63 -47.12
CA GLN A 4 -23.28 16.40 -46.39
C GLN A 4 -21.95 16.63 -45.66
N ALA A 5 -22.04 17.22 -44.46
CA ALA A 5 -20.99 17.11 -43.48
C ALA A 5 -21.01 15.68 -42.95
N THR A 6 -20.09 14.85 -43.43
CA THR A 6 -19.85 13.52 -42.88
C THR A 6 -19.30 13.70 -41.47
N LEU A 7 -20.17 13.63 -40.46
CA LEU A 7 -19.77 13.43 -39.06
C LEU A 7 -19.05 12.09 -38.96
N ARG A 8 -17.74 12.05 -39.22
CA ARG A 8 -16.88 10.91 -38.85
C ARG A 8 -16.49 11.04 -37.38
N GLY A 9 -17.48 10.92 -36.50
CA GLY A 9 -17.27 10.57 -35.09
C GLY A 9 -17.12 9.06 -34.95
N GLY A 10 -16.18 8.45 -35.68
CA GLY A 10 -15.88 7.03 -35.54
C GLY A 10 -14.70 6.88 -34.59
N ALA A 11 -14.94 6.42 -33.36
CA ALA A 11 -13.83 5.97 -32.52
C ALA A 11 -13.03 4.91 -33.31
N GLY A 12 -11.72 5.14 -33.50
CA GLY A 12 -10.85 4.21 -34.23
C GLY A 12 -10.99 2.77 -33.72
N ALA A 13 -10.88 1.80 -34.62
CA ALA A 13 -10.97 0.38 -34.27
C ALA A 13 -9.90 0.02 -33.22
N VAL A 14 -10.21 -0.93 -32.33
CA VAL A 14 -9.23 -1.46 -31.38
C VAL A 14 -8.13 -2.18 -32.17
N SER A 15 -6.91 -1.66 -32.07
CA SER A 15 -5.73 -2.17 -32.76
C SER A 15 -4.97 -3.20 -31.92
N ALA A 16 -5.06 -3.13 -30.59
CA ALA A 16 -4.48 -4.12 -29.69
C ALA A 16 -5.17 -4.13 -28.30
N VAL A 17 -5.13 -5.29 -27.64
CA VAL A 17 -5.56 -5.47 -26.24
C VAL A 17 -4.31 -5.76 -25.40
N LEU A 18 -4.01 -4.88 -24.45
CA LEU A 18 -2.85 -4.98 -23.55
C LEU A 18 -3.25 -5.56 -22.20
N VAL A 19 -4.44 -5.20 -21.71
CA VAL A 19 -5.07 -5.78 -20.53
C VAL A 19 -6.56 -5.91 -20.81
N ARG A 20 -7.15 -7.05 -20.44
CA ARG A 20 -8.61 -7.27 -20.47
C ARG A 20 -9.00 -8.04 -19.22
N ASP A 21 -10.01 -7.53 -18.52
CA ASP A 21 -10.55 -8.13 -17.29
C ASP A 21 -9.46 -8.48 -16.26
N GLY A 22 -8.45 -7.62 -16.13
CA GLY A 22 -7.32 -7.82 -15.22
C GLY A 22 -6.30 -8.88 -15.64
N ALA A 23 -6.39 -9.41 -16.86
CA ALA A 23 -5.42 -10.33 -17.44
C ALA A 23 -4.58 -9.65 -18.53
N LEU A 24 -3.30 -10.05 -18.64
CA LEU A 24 -2.39 -9.53 -19.66
C LEU A 24 -2.83 -9.99 -21.05
N GLY A 25 -2.90 -9.06 -21.99
CA GLY A 25 -3.17 -9.32 -23.39
C GLY A 25 -1.89 -9.65 -24.16
N PRO A 26 -2.00 -10.33 -25.32
CA PRO A 26 -0.84 -10.83 -26.07
C PRO A 26 0.04 -9.74 -26.69
N ALA A 27 -0.46 -8.50 -26.76
CA ALA A 27 0.30 -7.37 -27.29
C ALA A 27 1.18 -6.69 -26.24
N ALA A 28 0.96 -6.98 -24.95
CA ALA A 28 1.72 -6.36 -23.87
C ALA A 28 2.89 -7.24 -23.44
N THR A 29 3.99 -6.59 -23.06
CA THR A 29 5.13 -7.23 -22.41
C THR A 29 5.20 -6.77 -20.97
N PHE A 30 5.29 -7.70 -20.04
CA PHE A 30 5.46 -7.41 -18.62
C PHE A 30 6.88 -7.76 -18.16
N ALA A 31 7.46 -6.93 -17.30
CA ALA A 31 8.70 -7.23 -16.61
C ALA A 31 8.69 -6.74 -15.16
N ARG A 32 9.30 -7.53 -14.26
CA ARG A 32 9.62 -7.17 -12.87
C ARG A 32 10.68 -8.13 -12.34
N ALA A 33 11.85 -7.60 -11.98
CA ALA A 33 12.99 -8.41 -11.56
C ALA A 33 12.88 -9.10 -10.18
N SER A 34 11.92 -8.70 -9.34
CA SER A 34 11.77 -9.21 -7.97
C SER A 34 10.44 -9.96 -7.78
N PRO A 35 10.32 -10.82 -6.76
CA PRO A 35 9.02 -11.22 -6.24
C PRO A 35 8.22 -10.01 -5.76
N ALA A 36 6.89 -10.13 -5.74
CA ALA A 36 6.01 -9.08 -5.22
C ALA A 36 4.68 -9.65 -4.71
N ARG A 37 4.16 -9.06 -3.63
CA ARG A 37 2.87 -9.49 -3.05
C ARG A 37 1.68 -8.93 -3.82
N TRP A 38 0.57 -9.64 -3.82
CA TRP A 38 -0.73 -9.23 -4.37
C TRP A 38 -1.86 -9.85 -3.54
N THR A 39 -3.06 -9.32 -3.70
CA THR A 39 -4.26 -9.82 -3.03
C THR A 39 -4.98 -10.80 -3.94
N THR A 40 -5.12 -12.03 -3.47
CA THR A 40 -5.88 -13.09 -4.17
C THR A 40 -7.38 -12.85 -4.07
N ALA A 41 -8.16 -13.51 -4.93
CA ALA A 41 -9.63 -13.49 -4.86
C ALA A 41 -10.18 -14.04 -3.52
N ALA A 42 -9.38 -14.80 -2.76
CA ALA A 42 -9.71 -15.27 -1.43
C ALA A 42 -9.46 -14.23 -0.32
N GLY A 43 -8.97 -13.04 -0.68
CA GLY A 43 -8.62 -12.00 0.29
C GLY A 43 -7.37 -12.29 1.11
N LEU A 44 -6.49 -13.16 0.60
CA LEU A 44 -5.18 -13.43 1.19
C LEU A 44 -4.06 -12.78 0.37
N LEU A 45 -3.00 -12.35 1.04
CA LEU A 45 -1.76 -11.97 0.37
C LEU A 45 -1.02 -13.20 -0.13
N ASP A 46 -0.61 -13.16 -1.39
CA ASP A 46 0.26 -14.17 -2.00
C ASP A 46 1.41 -13.49 -2.75
N THR A 47 2.42 -14.26 -3.14
CA THR A 47 3.63 -13.77 -3.81
C THR A 47 3.68 -14.20 -5.26
N ALA A 48 3.68 -13.23 -6.17
CA ALA A 48 4.00 -13.47 -7.57
C ALA A 48 5.52 -13.56 -7.73
N ALA A 49 5.99 -14.55 -8.49
CA ALA A 49 7.38 -14.67 -8.91
C ALA A 49 7.83 -13.46 -9.75
N PRO A 50 9.15 -13.26 -9.97
CA PRO A 50 9.63 -12.33 -10.99
C PRO A 50 8.97 -12.55 -12.35
N GLU A 51 8.88 -11.50 -13.16
CA GLU A 51 8.29 -11.51 -14.51
C GLU A 51 6.81 -11.95 -14.57
N THR A 52 6.15 -12.10 -13.41
CA THR A 52 4.74 -12.52 -13.33
C THR A 52 3.85 -11.31 -12.99
N PRO A 53 2.88 -10.95 -13.86
CA PRO A 53 1.94 -9.86 -13.57
C PRO A 53 1.05 -10.22 -12.38
N ARG A 54 0.58 -9.19 -11.66
CA ARG A 54 -0.26 -9.35 -10.47
C ARG A 54 -1.70 -8.92 -10.79
N ALA A 55 -2.63 -9.87 -10.84
CA ALA A 55 -4.06 -9.59 -11.00
C ALA A 55 -4.69 -9.39 -9.61
N ASP A 56 -4.72 -8.15 -9.14
CA ASP A 56 -5.08 -7.83 -7.75
C ASP A 56 -6.60 -7.84 -7.53
N HIS A 57 -7.01 -8.13 -6.29
CA HIS A 57 -8.40 -8.22 -5.88
C HIS A 57 -8.68 -7.34 -4.67
N ASP A 58 -9.94 -6.97 -4.51
CA ASP A 58 -10.42 -6.38 -3.27
C ASP A 58 -10.39 -7.43 -2.15
N PRO A 59 -9.71 -7.16 -1.02
CA PRO A 59 -9.50 -8.17 0.01
C PRO A 59 -10.80 -8.60 0.70
N MET A 60 -11.83 -7.74 0.73
CA MET A 60 -13.08 -8.03 1.43
C MET A 60 -14.09 -8.74 0.54
N THR A 61 -14.15 -8.35 -0.74
CA THR A 61 -15.18 -8.82 -1.67
C THR A 61 -14.67 -9.84 -2.67
N GLY A 62 -13.35 -9.99 -2.82
CA GLY A 62 -12.73 -10.81 -3.85
C GLY A 62 -12.93 -10.27 -5.27
N ALA A 63 -13.49 -9.07 -5.42
CA ALA A 63 -13.74 -8.47 -6.72
C ALA A 63 -12.41 -8.13 -7.42
N PRO A 64 -12.25 -8.42 -8.72
CA PRO A 64 -11.03 -8.10 -9.45
C PRO A 64 -10.86 -6.57 -9.55
N ARG A 65 -9.66 -6.09 -9.25
CA ARG A 65 -9.27 -4.67 -9.37
C ARG A 65 -8.48 -4.38 -10.64
N GLY A 66 -7.81 -5.40 -11.20
CA GLY A 66 -7.07 -5.33 -12.45
C GLY A 66 -5.60 -5.75 -12.32
N VAL A 67 -4.82 -5.51 -13.36
CA VAL A 67 -3.36 -5.69 -13.31
C VAL A 67 -2.77 -4.57 -12.47
N LEU A 68 -2.09 -4.94 -11.38
CA LEU A 68 -1.38 -4.03 -10.49
C LEU A 68 -0.01 -3.68 -11.07
N ILE A 69 0.19 -2.38 -11.28
CA ILE A 69 1.45 -1.76 -11.72
C ILE A 69 1.92 -0.82 -10.61
N GLU A 70 3.09 -1.09 -10.04
CA GLU A 70 3.66 -0.28 -8.98
C GLU A 70 5.11 0.14 -9.29
N PRO A 71 5.52 1.35 -8.90
CA PRO A 71 6.91 1.80 -9.01
C PRO A 71 7.84 0.96 -8.12
N ALA A 72 9.16 1.10 -8.27
CA ALA A 72 10.08 0.52 -7.32
C ALA A 72 9.88 1.12 -5.93
N ARG A 73 9.95 0.27 -4.91
CA ARG A 73 9.79 0.66 -3.50
C ARG A 73 10.68 -0.18 -2.60
N THR A 74 11.13 0.43 -1.52
CA THR A 74 12.00 -0.21 -0.52
C THR A 74 11.32 -0.11 0.83
N ASN A 75 11.20 -1.25 1.52
CA ASN A 75 10.85 -1.25 2.93
C ASN A 75 12.13 -1.05 3.75
N HIS A 76 12.18 0.05 4.49
CA HIS A 76 13.31 0.43 5.33
C HIS A 76 13.23 -0.14 6.75
N LEU A 77 12.06 -0.64 7.17
CA LEU A 77 11.95 -1.40 8.42
C LEU A 77 12.54 -2.79 8.22
N LEU A 78 13.24 -3.27 9.24
CA LEU A 78 13.81 -4.62 9.26
C LEU A 78 12.87 -5.59 10.00
N ALA A 79 13.02 -6.89 9.77
CA ALA A 79 12.21 -7.92 10.41
C ALA A 79 10.69 -7.58 10.38
N SER A 80 10.17 -7.25 9.20
CA SER A 80 8.81 -6.72 9.00
C SER A 80 7.71 -7.63 9.51
N ASP A 81 7.97 -8.94 9.57
CA ASP A 81 7.04 -10.01 9.94
C ASP A 81 7.54 -10.76 11.20
N ALA A 82 8.53 -10.23 11.92
CA ALA A 82 9.13 -10.84 13.12
C ALA A 82 9.54 -9.74 14.12
N MET A 83 8.55 -9.19 14.83
CA MET A 83 8.68 -7.99 15.65
C MET A 83 9.11 -8.26 17.10
N ALA A 84 9.18 -9.53 17.51
CA ALA A 84 9.72 -9.94 18.80
C ALA A 84 11.24 -9.77 18.87
N GLY A 85 11.68 -8.62 19.39
CA GLY A 85 13.08 -8.33 19.69
C GLY A 85 13.80 -7.49 18.63
N ALA A 86 15.13 -7.43 18.73
CA ALA A 86 15.93 -6.55 17.88
C ALA A 86 15.72 -6.82 16.38
N PRO A 87 15.65 -5.78 15.53
CA PRO A 87 15.92 -4.36 15.84
C PRO A 87 14.72 -3.58 16.39
N TRP A 88 13.58 -4.23 16.59
CA TRP A 88 12.44 -3.62 17.24
C TRP A 88 12.70 -3.41 18.74
N GLN A 89 12.20 -2.29 19.24
CA GLN A 89 12.30 -1.87 20.62
C GLN A 89 10.92 -1.56 21.17
N THR A 90 10.73 -1.75 22.47
CA THR A 90 9.47 -1.43 23.14
C THR A 90 9.67 -0.42 24.27
N LEU A 91 8.60 0.33 24.54
CA LEU A 91 8.46 1.16 25.73
C LEU A 91 7.12 0.83 26.38
N ALA A 92 7.15 0.49 27.67
CA ALA A 92 5.97 0.06 28.44
C ALA A 92 5.15 -1.04 27.72
N ALA A 93 5.80 -1.93 26.96
CA ALA A 93 5.13 -2.95 26.18
C ALA A 93 6.06 -4.15 25.94
N SER A 94 5.49 -5.27 25.52
CA SER A 94 6.19 -6.48 25.08
C SER A 94 5.66 -6.93 23.74
N VAL A 95 6.49 -7.62 22.95
CA VAL A 95 6.08 -8.28 21.72
C VAL A 95 6.45 -9.75 21.79
N ALA A 96 5.54 -10.61 21.34
CA ALA A 96 5.78 -12.05 21.20
C ALA A 96 5.18 -12.56 19.88
N ALA A 97 5.80 -13.59 19.31
CA ALA A 97 5.24 -14.33 18.19
C ALA A 97 3.91 -14.99 18.60
N ASP A 98 2.95 -15.00 17.68
CA ASP A 98 1.61 -15.56 17.88
C ASP A 98 1.23 -16.52 16.75
N THR A 99 0.29 -17.40 17.03
CA THR A 99 -0.25 -18.39 16.09
C THR A 99 -1.48 -17.88 15.33
N VAL A 100 -1.93 -16.64 15.59
CA VAL A 100 -3.00 -16.01 14.81
C VAL A 100 -2.60 -15.93 13.33
N ALA A 101 -3.48 -16.41 12.46
CA ALA A 101 -3.28 -16.31 11.01
C ALA A 101 -3.26 -14.84 10.57
N GLY A 102 -2.17 -14.45 9.90
CA GLY A 102 -1.98 -13.13 9.31
C GLY A 102 -2.73 -12.94 7.99
N PRO A 103 -2.59 -11.76 7.37
CA PRO A 103 -3.19 -11.43 6.07
C PRO A 103 -2.76 -12.34 4.91
N ASP A 104 -1.64 -13.05 5.04
CA ASP A 104 -1.15 -14.04 4.07
C ASP A 104 -1.60 -15.49 4.40
N GLY A 105 -2.40 -15.66 5.46
CA GLY A 105 -2.85 -16.96 5.94
C GLY A 105 -1.83 -17.73 6.78
N SER A 106 -0.60 -17.21 6.94
CA SER A 106 0.42 -17.85 7.77
C SER A 106 0.23 -17.53 9.25
N THR A 107 0.62 -18.45 10.14
CA THR A 107 0.58 -18.24 11.60
C THR A 107 1.86 -17.54 12.08
N ARG A 108 2.08 -16.32 11.57
CA ARG A 108 3.28 -15.50 11.83
C ARG A 108 2.94 -14.07 12.25
N ALA A 109 1.75 -13.86 12.82
CA ALA A 109 1.41 -12.60 13.43
C ALA A 109 2.23 -12.39 14.72
N GLU A 110 2.44 -11.14 15.10
CA GLU A 110 3.14 -10.75 16.32
C GLU A 110 2.15 -10.03 17.23
N THR A 111 2.20 -10.28 18.53
CA THR A 111 1.29 -9.65 19.50
C THR A 111 2.03 -8.60 20.30
N LEU A 112 1.65 -7.34 20.12
CA LEU A 112 2.09 -6.21 20.94
C LEU A 112 1.14 -6.06 22.13
N THR A 113 1.65 -6.31 23.32
CA THR A 113 0.91 -6.21 24.60
C THR A 113 1.44 -5.05 25.42
N GLU A 114 0.54 -4.24 25.97
CA GLU A 114 0.92 -3.19 26.90
C GLU A 114 1.38 -3.77 28.25
N SER A 115 2.28 -3.09 28.94
CA SER A 115 2.65 -3.45 30.32
C SER A 115 1.73 -2.79 31.34
N MET A 116 1.84 -3.20 32.61
CA MET A 116 1.14 -2.57 33.73
C MET A 116 1.69 -1.18 34.12
N ALA A 117 2.73 -0.69 33.44
CA ALA A 117 3.32 0.61 33.74
C ALA A 117 2.46 1.76 33.19
N THR A 118 2.41 2.88 33.91
CA THR A 118 1.82 4.11 33.38
C THR A 118 2.77 4.73 32.36
N GLY A 119 2.36 4.79 31.08
CA GLY A 119 3.20 5.36 30.05
C GLY A 119 2.61 5.26 28.64
N ILE A 120 3.42 5.60 27.64
CA ILE A 120 3.06 5.46 26.24
C ILE A 120 3.54 4.09 25.76
N HIS A 121 2.60 3.16 25.59
CA HIS A 121 2.87 1.80 25.15
C HIS A 121 3.23 1.78 23.67
N THR A 122 4.50 1.51 23.37
CA THR A 122 5.10 1.74 22.05
C THR A 122 5.93 0.55 21.59
N LEU A 123 5.81 0.23 20.30
CA LEU A 123 6.75 -0.55 19.51
C LEU A 123 7.40 0.39 18.47
N TYR A 124 8.70 0.32 18.28
CA TYR A 124 9.39 1.16 17.31
C TYR A 124 10.68 0.55 16.76
N GLN A 125 11.10 1.06 15.60
CA GLN A 125 12.50 1.00 15.16
C GLN A 125 13.09 2.41 15.16
N SER A 126 14.36 2.50 15.53
CA SER A 126 15.15 3.74 15.55
C SER A 126 16.22 3.74 14.47
N GLY A 127 16.78 4.92 14.17
CA GLY A 127 17.90 5.03 13.23
C GLY A 127 17.46 4.97 11.76
N LEU A 128 16.18 5.15 11.47
CA LEU A 128 15.63 5.18 10.12
C LEU A 128 16.00 6.51 9.47
N SER A 129 16.51 6.46 8.23
CA SER A 129 16.92 7.66 7.49
C SER A 129 15.74 8.28 6.76
N TYR A 130 15.57 9.59 6.94
CA TYR A 130 14.57 10.41 6.26
C TYR A 130 15.27 11.47 5.41
N ALA A 131 14.81 11.66 4.18
CA ALA A 131 15.33 12.68 3.27
C ALA A 131 14.43 13.93 3.27
N ALA A 132 15.00 15.12 3.49
CA ALA A 132 14.24 16.37 3.55
C ALA A 132 13.32 16.58 2.32
N GLY A 133 12.09 17.02 2.57
CA GLY A 133 11.10 17.31 1.54
C GLY A 133 10.52 16.07 0.85
N GLN A 134 10.74 14.87 1.37
CA GLN A 134 10.23 13.62 0.78
C GLN A 134 9.05 13.03 1.57
N PRO A 135 8.02 12.52 0.87
CA PRO A 135 6.95 11.80 1.53
C PRO A 135 7.43 10.43 1.99
N HIS A 136 7.09 10.07 3.22
CA HIS A 136 7.36 8.76 3.80
C HIS A 136 6.05 8.18 4.30
N THR A 137 5.78 6.93 3.93
CA THR A 137 4.59 6.19 4.33
C THR A 137 4.97 5.08 5.30
N LEU A 138 4.39 5.10 6.50
CA LEU A 138 4.44 4.01 7.48
C LEU A 138 3.14 3.22 7.40
N SER A 139 3.20 1.90 7.24
CA SER A 139 2.03 1.03 7.25
C SER A 139 2.26 -0.26 8.05
N VAL A 140 1.18 -0.83 8.58
CA VAL A 140 1.18 -2.13 9.26
C VAL A 140 -0.21 -2.76 9.17
N PHE A 141 -0.29 -4.07 9.11
CA PHE A 141 -1.55 -4.78 9.33
C PHE A 141 -1.77 -4.93 10.83
N ALA A 142 -2.96 -4.60 11.30
CA ALA A 142 -3.31 -4.69 12.70
C ALA A 142 -4.69 -5.31 12.91
N LYS A 143 -4.84 -6.01 14.02
CA LYS A 143 -6.10 -6.59 14.51
C LYS A 143 -6.13 -6.46 16.02
N THR A 144 -7.28 -6.09 16.59
CA THR A 144 -7.41 -5.95 18.04
C THR A 144 -7.18 -7.28 18.78
N ASN A 145 -6.51 -7.20 19.93
CA ASN A 145 -6.39 -8.28 20.93
C ASN A 145 -6.70 -7.71 22.32
N GLY A 146 -7.90 -7.14 22.49
CA GLY A 146 -8.34 -6.48 23.72
C GLY A 146 -8.03 -4.98 23.77
N ARG A 147 -7.03 -4.49 23.03
CA ARG A 147 -6.80 -3.05 22.84
C ARG A 147 -7.43 -2.57 21.54
N GLU A 148 -8.26 -1.55 21.63
CA GLU A 148 -9.14 -1.13 20.53
C GLU A 148 -8.43 -0.22 19.52
N ARG A 149 -7.42 0.54 19.95
CA ARG A 149 -6.86 1.61 19.13
C ARG A 149 -5.35 1.50 18.94
N LEU A 150 -4.96 1.66 17.67
CA LEU A 150 -3.59 1.74 17.21
C LEU A 150 -3.29 3.17 16.74
N GLN A 151 -2.12 3.70 17.08
CA GLN A 151 -1.62 4.95 16.51
C GLN A 151 -0.32 4.68 15.75
N LEU A 152 -0.27 5.13 14.49
CA LEU A 152 0.97 5.18 13.72
C LEU A 152 1.55 6.58 13.80
N VAL A 153 2.85 6.70 14.09
CA VAL A 153 3.50 8.00 14.30
C VAL A 153 4.79 8.12 13.51
N LEU A 154 4.87 9.22 12.77
CA LEU A 154 6.09 9.80 12.21
C LEU A 154 6.51 10.98 13.13
N PRO A 155 7.63 10.89 13.85
CA PRO A 155 7.94 11.79 14.97
C PRO A 155 8.46 13.17 14.54
N SER A 156 8.23 14.18 15.38
CA SER A 156 8.61 15.58 15.12
C SER A 156 10.09 15.81 14.81
N THR A 157 10.98 14.96 15.30
CA THR A 157 12.43 15.05 15.05
C THR A 157 12.79 15.02 13.57
N ALA A 158 12.06 14.28 12.71
CA ALA A 158 12.26 14.28 11.25
C ALA A 158 11.20 15.09 10.50
N PHE A 159 10.01 15.25 11.09
CA PHE A 159 8.82 15.82 10.42
C PHE A 159 8.48 17.25 10.86
N GLY A 160 9.26 17.84 11.78
CA GLY A 160 9.04 19.19 12.34
C GLY A 160 7.93 19.24 13.39
N VAL A 161 6.88 18.44 13.22
CA VAL A 161 5.79 18.20 14.17
C VAL A 161 5.47 16.71 14.20
N VAL A 162 4.73 16.25 15.21
CA VAL A 162 4.22 14.89 15.22
C VAL A 162 3.19 14.73 14.10
N CYS A 163 3.41 13.77 13.22
CA CYS A 163 2.46 13.38 12.18
C CYS A 163 1.91 12.00 12.51
N SER A 164 0.62 11.89 12.81
CA SER A 164 0.04 10.61 13.25
C SER A 164 -1.44 10.46 12.94
N ALA A 165 -1.90 9.21 12.88
CA ALA A 165 -3.32 8.88 12.86
C ALA A 165 -3.61 7.78 13.88
N VAL A 166 -4.80 7.85 14.50
CA VAL A 166 -5.33 6.83 15.42
C VAL A 166 -6.42 6.06 14.69
N PHE A 167 -6.24 4.76 14.60
CA PHE A 167 -7.15 3.79 13.99
C PHE A 167 -7.87 3.04 15.11
N ASP A 168 -9.19 3.08 15.10
CA ASP A 168 -10.03 2.28 15.95
C ASP A 168 -10.30 0.95 15.25
N LEU A 169 -9.64 -0.10 15.74
CA LEU A 169 -9.65 -1.45 15.17
C LEU A 169 -10.93 -2.21 15.49
N THR A 170 -11.78 -1.69 16.38
CA THR A 170 -13.08 -2.29 16.67
C THR A 170 -14.14 -1.79 15.70
N THR A 171 -14.15 -0.48 15.43
CA THR A 171 -15.09 0.16 14.49
C THR A 171 -14.59 0.18 13.06
N GLY A 172 -13.28 0.06 12.85
CA GLY A 172 -12.64 0.18 11.53
C GLY A 172 -12.66 1.60 10.99
N ALA A 173 -12.34 2.58 11.84
CA ALA A 173 -12.35 3.99 11.49
C ALA A 173 -11.08 4.72 11.96
N VAL A 174 -10.72 5.78 11.25
CA VAL A 174 -9.74 6.76 11.74
C VAL A 174 -10.47 7.72 12.69
N VAL A 175 -10.02 7.83 13.93
CA VAL A 175 -10.72 8.59 15.00
C VAL A 175 -9.98 9.85 15.43
N ALA A 176 -8.71 9.99 15.07
CA ALA A 176 -7.94 11.20 15.32
C ALA A 176 -6.73 11.28 14.39
N THR A 177 -6.29 12.51 14.08
CA THR A 177 -5.06 12.82 13.38
C THR A 177 -4.30 13.93 14.09
N GLU A 178 -2.98 13.99 13.88
CA GLU A 178 -2.10 15.05 14.37
C GLU A 178 -1.11 15.43 13.27
N GLY A 179 -0.87 16.74 13.09
CA GLY A 179 0.04 17.26 12.06
C GLY A 179 -0.48 17.13 10.62
N PRO A 180 0.32 17.59 9.64
CA PRO A 180 0.01 17.45 8.21
C PRO A 180 0.28 16.01 7.75
N VAL A 181 -0.69 15.14 7.98
CA VAL A 181 -0.61 13.70 7.71
C VAL A 181 -1.78 13.26 6.83
N SER A 182 -1.50 12.48 5.80
CA SER A 182 -2.53 11.69 5.11
C SER A 182 -2.55 10.27 5.70
N HIS A 183 -3.69 9.59 5.58
CA HIS A 183 -3.89 8.28 6.19
C HIS A 183 -4.64 7.33 5.27
N GLY A 184 -4.33 6.04 5.39
CA GLY A 184 -5.03 4.96 4.71
C GLY A 184 -5.52 3.92 5.71
N LEU A 185 -6.73 3.42 5.49
CA LEU A 185 -7.30 2.30 6.24
C LEU A 185 -7.99 1.36 5.25
N VAL A 186 -7.47 0.14 5.14
CA VAL A 186 -8.03 -0.90 4.28
C VAL A 186 -8.46 -2.07 5.13
N HIS A 187 -9.76 -2.40 5.10
CA HIS A 187 -10.29 -3.59 5.77
C HIS A 187 -9.79 -4.87 5.10
N TRP A 188 -9.58 -5.90 5.90
CA TRP A 188 -9.06 -7.20 5.47
C TRP A 188 -9.80 -8.34 6.17
N PRO A 189 -9.93 -9.53 5.55
CA PRO A 189 -10.57 -10.69 6.18
C PRO A 189 -10.02 -11.03 7.57
N GLY A 190 -10.87 -11.62 8.41
CA GLY A 190 -10.49 -12.07 9.75
C GLY A 190 -10.35 -10.95 10.79
N GLY A 191 -10.84 -9.74 10.50
CA GLY A 191 -10.76 -8.58 11.40
C GLY A 191 -9.43 -7.84 11.33
N TRP A 192 -8.60 -8.14 10.33
CA TRP A 192 -7.38 -7.40 10.05
C TRP A 192 -7.70 -6.09 9.33
N MET A 193 -6.85 -5.10 9.52
CA MET A 193 -6.87 -3.83 8.78
C MET A 193 -5.45 -3.43 8.44
N ARG A 194 -5.21 -2.95 7.22
CA ARG A 194 -3.96 -2.27 6.89
C ARG A 194 -4.11 -0.78 7.21
N CYS A 195 -3.39 -0.35 8.24
CA CYS A 195 -3.32 1.06 8.66
C CYS A 195 -2.09 1.70 8.03
N ALA A 196 -2.20 2.94 7.56
CA ALA A 196 -1.08 3.68 6.99
C ALA A 196 -1.16 5.17 7.30
N VAL A 197 0.01 5.80 7.47
CA VAL A 197 0.17 7.25 7.58
C VAL A 197 1.28 7.71 6.66
N THR A 198 1.09 8.86 6.02
CA THR A 198 2.10 9.49 5.17
C THR A 198 2.31 10.93 5.60
N ALA A 199 3.56 11.34 5.72
CA ALA A 199 3.92 12.75 5.90
C ALA A 199 5.21 13.07 5.13
N THR A 200 5.42 14.36 4.88
CA THR A 200 6.65 14.86 4.25
C THR A 200 7.65 15.24 5.34
N SER A 201 8.84 14.66 5.33
CA SER A 201 9.87 14.99 6.32
C SER A 201 10.37 16.41 6.13
N ALA A 202 10.39 17.19 7.21
CA ALA A 202 10.80 18.60 7.19
C ALA A 202 12.31 18.76 7.07
N ALA A 203 13.08 17.84 7.65
CA ALA A 203 14.54 17.85 7.64
C ALA A 203 15.11 16.46 7.31
N GLY A 204 16.35 16.44 6.83
CA GLY A 204 17.09 15.20 6.63
C GLY A 204 17.75 14.73 7.92
N GLY A 205 17.75 13.43 8.18
CA GLY A 205 18.37 12.88 9.39
C GLY A 205 17.93 11.47 9.71
N THR A 206 18.25 11.02 10.93
CA THR A 206 17.77 9.74 11.47
C THR A 206 16.69 9.96 12.51
N SER A 207 15.65 9.14 12.47
CA SER A 207 14.59 9.16 13.46
C SER A 207 13.91 7.80 13.59
N ASN A 208 12.81 7.75 14.32
CA ASN A 208 12.06 6.53 14.60
C ASN A 208 10.82 6.43 13.71
N ALA A 209 10.23 5.25 13.69
CA ALA A 209 8.84 5.02 13.27
C ALA A 209 8.14 4.27 14.41
N HIS A 210 6.99 4.78 14.87
CA HIS A 210 6.31 4.20 16.04
C HIS A 210 4.96 3.58 15.69
N VAL A 211 4.69 2.47 16.35
CA VAL A 211 3.37 1.84 16.49
C VAL A 211 3.01 1.92 17.97
N ARG A 212 1.92 2.62 18.31
CA ARG A 212 1.51 2.88 19.70
C ARG A 212 0.12 2.36 19.98
N LEU A 213 -0.11 1.98 21.23
CA LEU A 213 -1.44 1.64 21.72
C LEU A 213 -2.11 2.87 22.34
N ARG A 214 -3.44 2.96 22.19
CA ARG A 214 -4.27 4.05 22.71
C ARG A 214 -5.50 3.47 23.40
N THR A 215 -5.99 4.13 24.43
CA THR A 215 -7.29 3.76 25.03
C THR A 215 -8.45 4.23 24.15
N LEU A 216 -9.63 3.63 24.34
CA LEU A 216 -10.89 4.11 23.76
C LEU A 216 -11.23 5.57 24.17
N GLY A 217 -10.74 6.03 25.33
CA GLY A 217 -10.83 7.43 25.74
C GLY A 217 -9.89 8.39 25.00
N GLY A 218 -8.96 7.86 24.19
CA GLY A 218 -8.00 8.64 23.40
C GLY A 218 -6.72 9.01 24.15
N SER A 219 -6.50 8.52 25.37
CA SER A 219 -5.28 8.79 26.15
C SER A 219 -4.04 8.16 25.50
N SER A 220 -2.95 8.92 25.37
CA SER A 220 -1.64 8.44 24.87
C SER A 220 -0.81 7.77 25.95
N ALA A 221 -0.99 8.23 27.19
CA ALA A 221 -0.35 7.67 28.36
C ALA A 221 -1.42 7.19 29.33
N TYR A 222 -1.30 5.95 29.77
CA TYR A 222 -2.24 5.31 30.69
C TYR A 222 -1.55 4.14 31.39
N ALA A 223 -2.14 3.62 32.46
CA ALA A 223 -1.70 2.36 33.06
C ALA A 223 -2.32 1.21 32.27
N GLY A 224 -1.49 0.39 31.63
CA GLY A 224 -1.96 -0.81 30.94
C GLY A 224 -2.33 -1.92 31.93
N ASP A 225 -2.90 -3.01 31.41
CA ASP A 225 -3.32 -4.16 32.21
C ASP A 225 -2.34 -5.36 32.15
N GLY A 226 -1.31 -5.29 31.30
CA GLY A 226 -0.36 -6.39 31.09
C GLY A 226 -0.86 -7.50 30.17
N VAL A 227 -2.03 -7.33 29.53
CA VAL A 227 -2.75 -8.38 28.77
C VAL A 227 -3.25 -7.87 27.42
N SER A 228 -3.89 -6.70 27.41
CA SER A 228 -4.49 -6.10 26.22
C SER A 228 -3.45 -5.64 25.22
N GLY A 229 -3.76 -5.83 23.95
CA GLY A 229 -2.83 -5.53 22.88
C GLY A 229 -3.45 -5.56 21.49
N VAL A 230 -2.59 -5.66 20.49
CA VAL A 230 -2.97 -5.83 19.09
C VAL A 230 -2.07 -6.89 18.45
N HIS A 231 -2.63 -7.62 17.51
CA HIS A 231 -1.85 -8.42 16.58
C HIS A 231 -1.34 -7.52 15.45
N LEU A 232 -0.11 -7.73 15.01
CA LEU A 232 0.60 -6.98 14.00
C LEU A 232 1.18 -7.93 12.94
N TRP A 233 1.27 -7.43 11.71
CA TRP A 233 1.94 -8.13 10.62
C TRP A 233 2.42 -7.15 9.54
N GLY A 234 3.55 -7.43 8.89
CA GLY A 234 3.99 -6.71 7.69
C GLY A 234 4.22 -5.22 7.88
N ALA A 235 4.99 -4.82 8.90
CA ALA A 235 5.32 -3.42 9.09
C ALA A 235 6.26 -2.91 7.99
N GLN A 236 5.92 -1.75 7.43
CA GLN A 236 6.59 -1.20 6.26
C GLN A 236 6.74 0.30 6.32
N LEU A 237 7.97 0.80 6.16
CA LEU A 237 8.27 2.22 5.98
C LEU A 237 8.91 2.41 4.60
N GLU A 238 8.29 3.23 3.77
CA GLU A 238 8.73 3.47 2.39
C GLU A 238 8.78 4.97 2.09
N ARG A 239 9.64 5.37 1.16
CA ARG A 239 9.52 6.69 0.53
C ARG A 239 8.46 6.64 -0.57
N GLY A 240 7.41 7.44 -0.43
CA GLY A 240 6.25 7.47 -1.31
C GLY A 240 5.04 8.10 -0.63
N GLU A 241 4.05 8.48 -1.44
CA GLU A 241 2.82 9.14 -0.98
C GLU A 241 1.78 8.15 -0.44
N ASP A 242 1.86 6.90 -0.89
CA ASP A 242 0.92 5.83 -0.56
C ASP A 242 1.65 4.52 -0.25
N PRO A 243 1.05 3.63 0.58
CA PRO A 243 1.64 2.35 0.91
C PRO A 243 1.62 1.43 -0.32
N SER A 244 2.76 0.85 -0.69
CA SER A 244 2.81 -0.13 -1.78
C SER A 244 2.49 -1.54 -1.28
N SER A 245 2.41 -2.53 -2.18
CA SER A 245 2.28 -3.93 -1.78
C SER A 245 3.33 -4.32 -0.72
N PRO A 246 3.01 -5.15 0.28
CA PRO A 246 3.96 -5.43 1.36
C PRO A 246 5.25 -6.08 0.84
N ILE A 247 6.38 -5.57 1.32
CA ILE A 247 7.74 -6.00 0.99
C ILE A 247 8.35 -6.53 2.29
N ALA A 248 8.51 -7.85 2.34
CA ALA A 248 9.06 -8.53 3.51
C ALA A 248 10.55 -8.19 3.68
N THR A 249 10.96 -7.94 4.92
CA THR A 249 12.36 -7.73 5.29
C THR A 249 12.77 -8.68 6.42
N VAL A 250 14.06 -9.01 6.44
CA VAL A 250 14.69 -9.79 7.52
C VAL A 250 15.78 -8.94 8.14
N GLY A 251 17.07 -9.19 7.85
CA GLY A 251 18.19 -8.46 8.45
C GLY A 251 18.61 -7.18 7.71
N ALA A 252 18.00 -6.86 6.56
CA ALA A 252 18.35 -5.70 5.75
C ALA A 252 17.12 -5.15 5.00
N PRO A 253 17.14 -3.87 4.57
CA PRO A 253 16.09 -3.32 3.73
C PRO A 253 15.96 -4.12 2.44
N ALA A 254 14.72 -4.31 1.97
CA ALA A 254 14.45 -5.02 0.73
C ALA A 254 13.71 -4.13 -0.26
N THR A 255 14.02 -4.27 -1.54
CA THR A 255 13.44 -3.48 -2.63
C THR A 255 12.61 -4.38 -3.54
N ARG A 256 11.35 -4.00 -3.75
CA ARG A 256 10.54 -4.51 -4.85
C ARG A 256 10.87 -3.69 -6.10
N ALA A 257 11.24 -4.37 -7.18
CA ALA A 257 11.47 -3.73 -8.47
C ALA A 257 10.18 -3.13 -9.05
N ALA A 258 10.32 -2.09 -9.87
CA ALA A 258 9.18 -1.51 -10.58
C ALA A 258 8.54 -2.54 -11.51
N ASP A 259 7.21 -2.53 -11.58
CA ASP A 259 6.50 -3.21 -12.65
C ASP A 259 6.65 -2.39 -13.95
N SER A 260 6.91 -3.09 -15.05
CA SER A 260 6.99 -2.48 -16.38
C SER A 260 6.06 -3.21 -17.33
N LEU A 261 4.88 -2.64 -17.55
CA LEU A 261 3.94 -3.10 -18.57
C LEU A 261 4.11 -2.24 -19.82
N THR A 262 4.63 -2.83 -20.89
CA THR A 262 5.02 -2.10 -22.09
C THR A 262 4.26 -2.54 -23.32
N TYR A 263 4.14 -1.62 -24.27
CA TYR A 263 3.58 -1.85 -25.59
C TYR A 263 4.31 -0.99 -26.63
N ALA A 264 4.73 -1.63 -27.72
CA ALA A 264 5.33 -0.98 -28.87
C ALA A 264 4.30 -0.95 -30.02
N PRO A 265 3.59 0.18 -30.23
CA PRO A 265 2.59 0.26 -31.26
C PRO A 265 3.22 0.19 -32.67
N PRO A 266 2.69 -0.64 -33.59
CA PRO A 266 3.18 -0.68 -34.98
C PRO A 266 2.77 0.57 -35.78
N TYR A 267 1.75 1.30 -35.31
CA TYR A 267 1.21 2.53 -35.92
C TYR A 267 0.76 3.51 -34.84
N PRO A 268 0.67 4.83 -35.12
CA PRO A 268 0.15 5.81 -34.18
C PRO A 268 -1.18 5.36 -33.54
N SER A 269 -1.19 5.21 -32.22
CA SER A 269 -2.32 4.68 -31.47
C SER A 269 -2.65 5.54 -30.24
N ASP A 270 -3.93 5.71 -29.96
CA ASP A 270 -4.43 6.21 -28.69
C ASP A 270 -4.60 5.03 -27.72
N LEU A 271 -4.07 5.16 -26.50
CA LEU A 271 -4.19 4.15 -25.45
C LEU A 271 -5.28 4.56 -24.47
N HIS A 272 -6.25 3.67 -24.28
CA HIS A 272 -7.37 3.85 -23.37
C HIS A 272 -7.20 2.93 -22.17
N LEU A 273 -7.06 3.51 -20.98
CA LEU A 273 -6.88 2.80 -19.73
C LEU A 273 -8.12 2.95 -18.87
N VAL A 274 -8.62 1.82 -18.36
CA VAL A 274 -9.75 1.71 -17.44
C VAL A 274 -9.27 1.07 -16.16
N GLY A 275 -9.54 1.70 -15.02
CA GLY A 275 -9.01 1.27 -13.74
C GLY A 275 -8.90 2.40 -12.73
N GLN A 276 -7.87 2.37 -11.90
CA GLN A 276 -7.66 3.32 -10.82
C GLN A 276 -6.18 3.69 -10.71
N ALA A 277 -5.89 4.99 -10.58
CA ALA A 277 -4.55 5.48 -10.29
C ALA A 277 -4.19 5.30 -8.80
N PRO A 278 -2.90 5.43 -8.42
CA PRO A 278 -2.46 5.22 -7.03
C PRO A 278 -3.14 6.14 -6.02
N ASP A 279 -3.47 7.37 -6.42
CA ASP A 279 -4.15 8.39 -5.62
C ASP A 279 -5.65 8.12 -5.39
N GLY A 280 -6.18 7.01 -5.94
CA GLY A 280 -7.59 6.66 -5.87
C GLY A 280 -8.42 7.18 -7.05
N THR A 281 -7.85 7.95 -7.97
CA THR A 281 -8.59 8.48 -9.12
C THR A 281 -9.06 7.34 -10.02
N GLY A 282 -10.38 7.19 -10.14
CA GLY A 282 -11.03 6.18 -10.98
C GLY A 282 -11.21 6.63 -12.43
N TYR A 283 -10.90 5.72 -13.36
CA TYR A 283 -11.07 5.86 -14.80
C TYR A 283 -12.07 4.80 -15.31
N PRO A 284 -13.39 5.08 -15.29
CA PRO A 284 -14.40 4.13 -15.74
C PRO A 284 -14.39 3.97 -17.28
N PRO A 285 -15.03 2.93 -17.84
CA PRO A 285 -15.10 2.73 -19.30
C PRO A 285 -15.67 3.91 -20.09
N ALA A 286 -16.59 4.68 -19.48
CA ALA A 286 -17.18 5.87 -20.08
C ALA A 286 -16.23 7.07 -20.10
N ARG A 287 -15.21 7.09 -19.24
CA ARG A 287 -14.20 8.15 -19.11
C ARG A 287 -12.83 7.54 -18.80
N PRO A 288 -12.23 6.83 -19.77
CA PRO A 288 -10.91 6.23 -19.58
C PRO A 288 -9.83 7.31 -19.53
N LEU A 289 -8.69 6.98 -18.95
CA LEU A 289 -7.47 7.75 -19.17
C LEU A 289 -7.01 7.51 -20.61
N VAL A 290 -6.86 8.59 -21.39
CA VAL A 290 -6.47 8.51 -22.80
C VAL A 290 -5.08 9.10 -22.98
N VAL A 291 -4.14 8.26 -23.45
CA VAL A 291 -2.80 8.68 -23.87
C VAL A 291 -2.76 8.71 -25.38
N ARG A 292 -2.69 9.90 -25.98
CA ARG A 292 -2.88 10.09 -27.42
C ARG A 292 -1.61 9.92 -28.25
N GLY A 293 -1.78 9.48 -29.49
CA GLY A 293 -0.79 9.61 -30.57
C GLY A 293 0.53 8.88 -30.32
N ARG A 294 0.52 7.74 -29.63
CA ARG A 294 1.73 6.97 -29.35
C ARG A 294 2.19 6.23 -30.61
N SER A 295 3.39 6.58 -31.07
CA SER A 295 4.11 5.93 -32.18
C SER A 295 5.41 5.26 -31.74
N THR A 296 5.74 5.33 -30.45
CA THR A 296 6.92 4.73 -29.83
C THR A 296 6.51 3.87 -28.64
N ALA A 297 7.47 3.10 -28.10
CA ALA A 297 7.25 2.27 -26.92
C ALA A 297 6.65 3.09 -25.77
N TRP A 298 5.59 2.56 -25.19
CA TRP A 298 4.88 3.13 -24.07
C TRP A 298 4.90 2.16 -22.89
N THR A 299 5.01 2.72 -21.69
CA THR A 299 4.91 1.98 -20.41
C THR A 299 3.67 2.47 -19.66
N ALA A 300 2.88 1.52 -19.15
CA ALA A 300 1.72 1.85 -18.34
C ALA A 300 2.14 2.60 -17.07
N PRO A 301 1.41 3.67 -16.68
CA PRO A 301 1.64 4.33 -15.41
C PRO A 301 1.26 3.38 -14.25
N PRO A 302 1.78 3.63 -13.03
CA PRO A 302 1.32 2.94 -11.85
C PRO A 302 -0.20 3.02 -11.67
N GLY A 303 -0.78 1.99 -11.08
CA GLY A 303 -2.22 1.88 -10.85
C GLY A 303 -2.72 0.44 -10.93
N LEU A 304 -4.03 0.30 -10.81
CA LEU A 304 -4.78 -0.95 -10.98
C LEU A 304 -5.57 -0.83 -12.27
N TRP A 305 -5.17 -1.58 -13.31
CA TRP A 305 -5.77 -1.45 -14.64
C TRP A 305 -6.61 -2.67 -14.98
N SER A 306 -7.93 -2.51 -14.97
CA SER A 306 -8.88 -3.55 -15.37
C SER A 306 -8.87 -3.79 -16.87
N SER A 307 -8.59 -2.77 -17.69
CA SER A 307 -8.46 -2.88 -19.13
C SER A 307 -7.55 -1.81 -19.71
N ILE A 308 -6.75 -2.18 -20.71
CA ILE A 308 -5.92 -1.27 -21.48
C ILE A 308 -5.98 -1.69 -22.95
N HIS A 309 -6.47 -0.80 -23.81
CA HIS A 309 -6.61 -1.07 -25.24
C HIS A 309 -5.95 0.04 -26.06
N ALA A 310 -5.27 -0.36 -27.13
CA ALA A 310 -4.82 0.56 -28.17
C ALA A 310 -5.90 0.70 -29.24
N ARG A 311 -6.11 1.91 -29.73
CA ARG A 311 -6.97 2.23 -30.86
C ARG A 311 -6.16 3.00 -31.88
N THR A 312 -6.40 2.78 -33.16
CA THR A 312 -5.75 3.58 -34.21
C THR A 312 -6.08 5.06 -33.96
N ALA A 313 -5.07 5.91 -33.95
CA ALA A 313 -5.27 7.35 -33.80
C ALA A 313 -6.14 7.86 -34.96
N ALA A 314 -7.04 8.80 -34.66
CA ALA A 314 -7.88 9.47 -35.67
C ALA A 314 -7.09 10.51 -36.47
#